data_AF-A0A2E6MST4-F1
#
_entry.id   AF-A0A2E6MST4-F1
#
_cell.length_a   1.000
_cell.length_b   1.000
_cell.length_c   1.000
_cell.angle_alpha   90.00
_cell.angle_beta   90.00
_cell.angle_gamma   90.00
#
_symmetry.space_group_name_H-M   'P 1'
#
loop_
_entity.id
_entity.type
_entity.pdbx_description
1 polymer ?
#
loop_
_entity_poly.entity_id
_entity_poly.type
_entity_poly.pdbx_seq_one_letter_code
_entity_poly.pdbx_strand_id
1 'polypeptide(L)'
;MQKLESGPLNSLVTKKMEIWLDGGHNVDASLILKNVVNQWKTKENFLIFGMVQGKDFREFLQNISYLFKCILVIPISDHQFISPKIIKKDLDNFRTNVFIKNNVSEALVFLRNNFEQGSVLICGSLYLAGHILKENKYKIV
;
A
#
# COMPACT_ATOMS: atom_id res chain seq x y z
N MET A 1 2.60 2.44 11.96
CA MET A 1 1.88 1.33 11.30
C MET A 1 0.76 0.81 12.19
N GLN A 2 -0.39 0.49 11.61
CA GLN A 2 -1.58 0.00 12.29
C GLN A 2 -2.16 -1.19 11.53
N LYS A 3 -2.54 -2.26 12.24
CA LYS A 3 -3.30 -3.36 11.64
C LYS A 3 -4.78 -3.00 11.60
N LEU A 4 -5.43 -3.20 10.46
CA LEU A 4 -6.89 -3.07 10.33
C LEU A 4 -7.50 -4.46 10.56
N GLU A 5 -7.97 -4.72 11.77
CA GLU A 5 -8.49 -6.03 12.18
C GLU A 5 -9.99 -6.21 11.88
N SER A 6 -10.70 -5.12 11.65
CA SER A 6 -12.13 -5.12 11.34
C SER A 6 -12.50 -3.91 10.48
N GLY A 7 -13.69 -3.99 9.87
CA GLY A 7 -14.23 -2.95 9.01
C GLY A 7 -14.60 -3.47 7.61
N PRO A 8 -15.21 -2.62 6.77
CA PRO A 8 -15.65 -3.01 5.43
C PRO A 8 -14.48 -3.42 4.53
N LEU A 9 -13.28 -2.85 4.68
CA LEU A 9 -12.13 -3.23 3.84
C LEU A 9 -11.67 -4.67 4.10
N ASN A 10 -11.81 -5.18 5.32
CA ASN A 10 -11.51 -6.57 5.65
C ASN A 10 -12.40 -7.57 4.90
N SER A 11 -13.61 -7.17 4.47
CA SER A 11 -14.49 -8.03 3.65
C SER A 11 -14.06 -8.11 2.18
N LEU A 12 -13.13 -7.24 1.75
CA LEU A 12 -12.62 -7.20 0.39
C LEU A 12 -11.39 -8.07 0.17
N VAL A 13 -10.84 -8.68 1.22
CA VAL A 13 -9.70 -9.60 1.17
C VAL A 13 -10.09 -11.00 1.64
N THR A 14 -9.20 -11.98 1.47
CA THR A 14 -9.44 -13.33 2.01
C THR A 14 -9.28 -13.34 3.54
N LYS A 15 -9.83 -14.34 4.23
CA LYS A 15 -9.64 -14.52 5.69
C LYS A 15 -8.18 -14.74 6.11
N LYS A 16 -7.31 -15.10 5.18
CA LYS A 16 -5.87 -15.32 5.40
C LYS A 16 -5.02 -14.12 4.98
N MET A 17 -5.67 -12.98 4.69
CA MET A 17 -5.01 -11.73 4.37
C MET A 17 -5.13 -10.74 5.52
N GLU A 18 -4.02 -10.07 5.82
CA GLU A 18 -3.97 -9.00 6.80
C GLU A 18 -3.79 -7.66 6.10
N ILE A 19 -4.50 -6.62 6.56
CA ILE A 19 -4.35 -5.27 6.05
C ILE A 19 -3.59 -4.43 7.08
N TRP A 20 -2.50 -3.82 6.65
CA TRP A 20 -1.63 -2.95 7.42
C TRP A 20 -1.63 -1.55 6.80
N LEU A 21 -1.75 -0.52 7.64
CA LEU A 21 -1.81 0.87 7.23
C LEU A 21 -0.64 1.66 7.83
N ASP A 22 0.02 2.47 7.00
CA ASP A 22 1.06 3.38 7.47
C ASP A 22 1.03 4.72 6.70
N GLY A 23 1.21 5.83 7.41
CA GLY A 23 1.23 7.18 6.83
C GLY A 23 2.60 7.63 6.31
N GLY A 24 3.62 6.80 6.45
CA GLY A 24 5.00 7.04 6.03
C GLY A 24 5.09 7.36 4.54
N HIS A 25 5.86 8.41 4.23
CA HIS A 25 5.91 9.01 2.89
C HIS A 25 7.26 9.68 2.58
N ASN A 26 8.30 9.40 3.38
CA ASN A 26 9.67 9.87 3.18
C ASN A 26 10.66 8.69 3.25
N VAL A 27 11.92 8.94 2.88
CA VAL A 27 12.98 7.92 2.82
C VAL A 27 13.20 7.26 4.19
N ASP A 28 13.23 8.03 5.27
CA ASP A 28 13.37 7.47 6.62
C ASP A 28 12.24 6.50 6.97
N ALA A 29 11.00 6.83 6.60
CA ALA A 29 9.87 5.94 6.79
C ALA A 29 10.00 4.67 5.94
N SER A 30 10.55 4.74 4.72
CA SER A 30 10.76 3.54 3.91
C SER A 30 11.79 2.59 4.53
N LEU A 31 12.83 3.12 5.19
CA LEU A 31 13.80 2.31 5.93
C LEU A 31 13.19 1.64 7.18
N ILE A 32 12.32 2.35 7.90
CA ILE A 32 11.58 1.77 9.03
C ILE A 32 10.62 0.68 8.53
N LEU A 33 9.85 0.96 7.48
CA LEU A 33 8.93 0.01 6.87
C LEU A 33 9.66 -1.25 6.36
N LYS A 34 10.84 -1.08 5.74
CA LYS A 34 11.70 -2.21 5.35
C LYS A 34 11.97 -3.15 6.52
N ASN A 35 12.38 -2.61 7.66
CA ASN A 35 12.69 -3.42 8.84
C ASN A 35 11.45 -4.15 9.38
N VAL A 36 10.33 -3.46 9.43
CA VAL A 36 9.05 -4.03 9.90
C VAL A 36 8.54 -5.14 8.99
N VAL A 37 8.51 -4.91 7.66
CA VAL A 37 8.04 -5.90 6.68
C VAL A 37 8.94 -7.14 6.65
N ASN A 38 10.25 -6.99 6.84
CA ASN A 38 11.16 -8.13 6.94
C ASN A 38 10.87 -9.06 8.14
N GLN A 39 10.27 -8.52 9.21
CA GLN A 39 9.88 -9.27 10.40
C GLN A 39 8.51 -9.96 10.26
N TRP A 40 7.74 -9.68 9.20
CA TRP A 40 6.47 -10.37 8.98
C TRP A 40 6.66 -11.87 8.78
N LYS A 41 5.75 -12.64 9.36
CA LYS A 41 5.76 -14.11 9.33
C LYS A 41 5.46 -14.64 7.92
N THR A 42 4.52 -14.01 7.22
CA THR A 42 4.25 -14.31 5.82
C THR A 42 5.36 -13.71 4.94
N LYS A 43 5.69 -14.40 3.85
CA LYS A 43 6.58 -13.89 2.80
C LYS A 43 5.81 -13.40 1.58
N GLU A 44 4.50 -13.61 1.55
CA GLU A 44 3.61 -13.05 0.52
C GLU A 44 3.12 -11.68 0.96
N ASN A 45 3.88 -10.65 0.56
CA ASN A 45 3.59 -9.26 0.87
C ASN A 45 3.13 -8.52 -0.38
N PHE A 46 2.14 -7.65 -0.22
CA PHE A 46 1.60 -6.80 -1.27
C PHE A 46 1.64 -5.35 -0.82
N LEU A 47 1.88 -4.44 -1.76
CA LEU A 47 1.87 -3.01 -1.48
C LEU A 47 0.74 -2.35 -2.25
N ILE A 48 -0.09 -1.57 -1.55
CA ILE A 48 -0.97 -0.56 -2.15
C ILE A 48 -0.35 0.80 -1.84
N PHE A 49 -0.01 1.56 -2.87
CA PHE A 49 0.79 2.76 -2.74
C PHE A 49 0.14 3.96 -3.44
N GLY A 50 0.13 5.09 -2.75
CA GLY A 50 -0.19 6.39 -3.34
C GLY A 50 0.64 7.45 -2.64
N MET A 51 1.16 8.42 -3.38
CA MET A 51 2.01 9.47 -2.82
C MET A 51 1.58 10.86 -3.30
N VAL A 52 1.61 11.83 -2.38
CA VAL A 52 1.35 13.24 -2.69
C VAL A 52 2.46 13.85 -3.55
N GLN A 53 2.16 14.91 -4.30
CA GLN A 53 3.19 15.62 -5.05
C GLN A 53 4.27 16.22 -4.13
N GLY A 54 5.47 16.43 -4.67
CA GLY A 54 6.61 17.02 -3.95
C GLY A 54 7.36 16.06 -3.03
N LYS A 55 7.02 14.75 -3.03
CA LYS A 55 7.76 13.71 -2.31
C LYS A 55 8.55 12.81 -3.28
N ASP A 56 9.68 12.31 -2.81
CA ASP A 56 10.52 11.40 -3.61
C ASP A 56 10.03 9.95 -3.48
N PHE A 57 9.13 9.56 -4.37
CA PHE A 57 8.64 8.18 -4.42
C PHE A 57 9.70 7.21 -4.94
N ARG A 58 10.72 7.68 -5.68
CA ARG A 58 11.70 6.80 -6.33
C ARG A 58 12.64 6.24 -5.28
N GLU A 59 13.23 7.11 -4.46
CA GLU A 59 14.09 6.68 -3.36
C GLU A 59 13.27 5.91 -2.31
N PHE A 60 12.04 6.35 -2.03
CA PHE A 60 11.13 5.62 -1.15
C PHE A 60 10.92 4.17 -1.60
N LEU A 61 10.52 3.96 -2.86
CA LEU A 61 10.20 2.64 -3.39
C LEU A 61 11.45 1.80 -3.69
N GLN A 62 12.59 2.41 -4.02
CA GLN A 62 13.87 1.70 -4.16
C GLN A 62 14.23 0.92 -2.89
N ASN A 63 13.89 1.45 -1.72
CA ASN A 63 14.20 0.81 -0.44
C ASN A 63 13.32 -0.39 -0.09
N ILE A 64 12.11 -0.49 -0.67
CA ILE A 64 11.09 -1.46 -0.21
C ILE A 64 10.44 -2.28 -1.33
N SER A 65 10.51 -1.90 -2.60
CA SER A 65 9.73 -2.52 -3.69
C SER A 65 9.97 -4.02 -3.82
N TYR A 66 11.21 -4.46 -3.66
CA TYR A 66 11.63 -5.86 -3.71
C TYR A 66 11.08 -6.73 -2.57
N LEU A 67 10.51 -6.12 -1.53
CA LEU A 67 9.86 -6.84 -0.43
C LEU A 67 8.44 -7.30 -0.79
N PHE A 68 7.89 -6.86 -1.92
CA PHE A 68 6.50 -7.09 -2.32
C PHE A 68 6.41 -7.88 -3.62
N LYS A 69 5.49 -8.85 -3.66
CA LYS A 69 5.20 -9.69 -4.84
C LYS A 69 4.59 -8.87 -5.98
N CYS A 70 3.77 -7.88 -5.63
CA CYS A 70 3.30 -6.85 -6.54
C CYS A 70 2.98 -5.55 -5.80
N ILE A 71 2.92 -4.47 -6.58
CA ILE A 71 2.59 -3.12 -6.12
C ILE A 71 1.35 -2.66 -6.89
N LEU A 72 0.33 -2.21 -6.16
CA LEU A 72 -0.86 -1.60 -6.70
C LEU A 72 -0.79 -0.10 -6.44
N VAL A 73 -0.64 0.69 -7.49
CA VAL A 73 -0.58 2.14 -7.39
C VAL A 73 -1.96 2.75 -7.60
N ILE A 74 -2.37 3.62 -6.67
CA ILE A 74 -3.70 4.24 -6.65
C ILE A 74 -3.58 5.77 -6.54
N PRO A 75 -4.56 6.52 -7.08
CA PRO A 75 -4.64 7.96 -6.82
C PRO A 75 -4.96 8.24 -5.34
N ILE A 76 -4.74 9.48 -4.90
CA ILE A 76 -5.18 9.98 -3.60
C ILE A 76 -6.27 11.02 -3.84
N SER A 77 -7.44 10.83 -3.23
CA SER A 77 -8.54 11.81 -3.32
C SER A 77 -8.22 13.10 -2.56
N ASP A 78 -8.84 14.20 -2.98
CA ASP A 78 -8.85 15.50 -2.29
C ASP A 78 -7.49 16.22 -2.14
N HIS A 79 -6.42 15.71 -2.76
CA HIS A 79 -5.07 16.29 -2.70
C HIS A 79 -4.31 16.13 -4.02
N GLN A 80 -3.28 16.95 -4.24
CA GLN A 80 -2.38 16.73 -5.38
C GLN A 80 -1.51 15.49 -5.14
N PHE A 81 -1.53 14.56 -6.10
CA PHE A 81 -0.77 13.31 -6.04
C PHE A 81 0.09 13.09 -7.27
N ILE A 82 1.07 12.20 -7.12
CA ILE A 82 1.90 11.71 -8.22
C ILE A 82 1.07 10.69 -9.00
N SER A 83 0.88 10.93 -10.30
CA SER A 83 0.05 10.06 -11.14
C SER A 83 0.49 8.58 -11.05
N PRO A 84 -0.44 7.63 -10.84
CA PRO A 84 -0.12 6.20 -10.85
C PRO A 84 0.61 5.74 -12.12
N LYS A 85 0.35 6.39 -13.26
CA LYS A 85 1.06 6.12 -14.52
C LYS A 85 2.55 6.49 -14.46
N ILE A 86 2.88 7.60 -13.78
CA ILE A 86 4.27 8.03 -13.57
C ILE A 86 4.98 7.05 -12.64
N ILE A 87 4.34 6.69 -11.52
CA ILE A 87 4.92 5.75 -10.56
C ILE A 87 5.17 4.39 -11.22
N LYS A 88 4.19 3.87 -11.97
CA LYS A 88 4.33 2.60 -12.70
C LYS A 88 5.48 2.63 -13.71
N LYS A 89 5.55 3.68 -14.53
CA LYS A 89 6.60 3.81 -15.56
C LYS A 89 8.00 3.73 -14.96
N ASP A 90 8.23 4.39 -13.83
CA ASP A 90 9.53 4.36 -13.17
C ASP A 90 9.79 3.03 -12.46
N LEU A 91 8.71 2.39 -11.97
CA LEU A 91 8.83 1.12 -11.29
C LEU A 91 9.11 -0.07 -12.22
N ASP A 92 8.80 0.04 -13.51
CA ASP A 92 9.03 -1.05 -14.48
C ASP A 92 10.54 -1.47 -14.52
N ASN A 93 11.45 -0.59 -14.07
CA ASN A 93 12.89 -0.88 -13.93
C ASN A 93 13.24 -1.81 -12.75
N PHE A 94 12.39 -1.94 -11.72
CA PHE A 94 12.71 -2.71 -10.51
C PHE A 94 12.33 -4.19 -10.61
N ARG A 95 11.86 -4.66 -11.77
CA ARG A 95 11.38 -6.05 -11.98
C ARG A 95 10.25 -6.47 -11.02
N THR A 96 9.51 -5.50 -10.48
CA THR A 96 8.34 -5.73 -9.63
C THR A 96 7.07 -5.61 -10.47
N ASN A 97 6.10 -6.51 -10.27
CA ASN A 97 4.81 -6.39 -10.93
C ASN A 97 4.05 -5.19 -10.41
N VAL A 98 3.73 -4.22 -11.28
CA VAL A 98 2.99 -3.01 -10.90
C VAL A 98 1.68 -2.89 -11.65
N PHE A 99 0.59 -2.70 -10.91
CA PHE A 99 -0.75 -2.54 -11.43
C PHE A 99 -1.32 -1.20 -11.00
N ILE A 100 -2.04 -0.52 -11.91
CA ILE A 100 -2.80 0.69 -11.56
C ILE A 100 -4.23 0.27 -11.19
N LYS A 101 -4.78 0.85 -10.12
CA LYS A 101 -6.19 0.73 -9.72
C LYS A 101 -6.77 2.09 -9.42
N ASN A 102 -8.10 2.21 -9.48
CA ASN A 102 -8.75 3.51 -9.27
C ASN A 102 -8.87 3.89 -7.78
N ASN A 103 -8.88 2.90 -6.89
CA ASN A 103 -9.02 3.09 -5.44
C ASN A 103 -8.55 1.84 -4.67
N VAL A 104 -8.54 1.92 -3.35
CA VAL A 104 -8.13 0.82 -2.48
C VAL A 104 -9.07 -0.40 -2.61
N SER A 105 -10.37 -0.19 -2.79
CA SER A 105 -11.34 -1.28 -2.89
C SER A 105 -11.06 -2.17 -4.10
N GLU A 106 -10.81 -1.57 -5.27
CA GLU A 106 -10.40 -2.29 -6.47
C GLU A 106 -9.06 -3.01 -6.30
N ALA A 107 -8.12 -2.40 -5.57
CA ALA A 107 -6.82 -3.01 -5.28
C ALA A 107 -6.95 -4.24 -4.37
N LEU A 108 -7.75 -4.15 -3.31
CA LEU A 108 -8.00 -5.26 -2.40
C LEU A 108 -8.77 -6.41 -3.10
N VAL A 109 -9.79 -6.09 -3.90
CA VAL A 109 -10.53 -7.08 -4.69
C VAL A 109 -9.61 -7.78 -5.70
N PHE A 110 -8.71 -7.04 -6.34
CA PHE A 110 -7.70 -7.65 -7.21
C PHE A 110 -6.83 -8.64 -6.44
N LEU A 111 -6.32 -8.27 -5.27
CA LEU A 111 -5.49 -9.16 -4.44
C LEU A 111 -6.26 -10.41 -4.03
N ARG A 112 -7.50 -10.26 -3.55
CA ARG A 112 -8.39 -11.37 -3.16
C ARG A 112 -8.59 -12.37 -4.30
N ASN A 113 -8.75 -11.90 -5.52
CA ASN A 113 -9.05 -12.75 -6.67
C ASN A 113 -7.80 -13.46 -7.23
N ASN A 114 -6.59 -13.01 -6.89
CA ASN A 114 -5.35 -13.53 -7.46
C ASN A 114 -4.45 -14.25 -6.43
N PHE A 115 -4.70 -14.07 -5.13
CA PHE A 115 -3.88 -14.64 -4.07
C PHE A 115 -4.75 -15.14 -2.91
N GLU A 116 -4.36 -16.26 -2.31
CA GLU A 116 -5.13 -16.88 -1.22
C GLU A 116 -4.83 -16.28 0.16
N GLN A 117 -3.62 -15.77 0.38
CA GLN A 117 -3.12 -15.31 1.67
C GLN A 117 -2.06 -14.20 1.50
N GLY A 118 -1.73 -13.52 2.60
CA GLY A 118 -0.59 -12.60 2.65
C GLY A 118 -0.83 -11.34 3.50
N SER A 119 0.12 -10.42 3.47
CA SER A 119 0.00 -9.14 4.18
C SER A 119 0.01 -7.99 3.17
N VAL A 120 -1.02 -7.14 3.24
CA VAL A 120 -1.20 -5.96 2.40
C VAL A 120 -0.75 -4.74 3.19
N LEU A 121 0.32 -4.08 2.77
CA LEU A 121 0.70 -2.75 3.27
C LEU A 121 0.02 -1.68 2.42
N ILE A 122 -0.63 -0.72 3.05
CA ILE A 122 -1.13 0.50 2.41
C ILE A 122 -0.32 1.69 2.95
N CYS A 123 0.43 2.40 2.10
CA CYS A 123 1.25 3.53 2.54
C CYS A 123 1.55 4.56 1.44
N GLY A 124 2.37 5.57 1.78
CA GLY A 124 2.87 6.60 0.87
C GLY A 124 2.32 8.00 1.11
N SER A 125 1.33 8.16 2.01
CA SER A 125 0.77 9.46 2.38
C SER A 125 -0.08 9.39 3.64
N LEU A 126 0.00 10.44 4.49
CA LEU A 126 -0.92 10.64 5.61
C LEU A 126 -2.37 10.90 5.14
N TYR A 127 -2.54 11.56 4.00
CA TYR A 127 -3.88 11.79 3.42
C TYR A 127 -4.51 10.50 2.92
N LEU A 128 -3.70 9.62 2.29
CA LEU A 128 -4.15 8.29 1.94
C LEU A 128 -4.53 7.53 3.21
N ALA A 129 -3.68 7.52 4.24
CA ALA A 129 -3.98 6.84 5.49
C ALA A 129 -5.29 7.33 6.14
N GLY A 130 -5.51 8.65 6.19
CA GLY A 130 -6.77 9.22 6.68
C GLY A 130 -7.99 8.77 5.87
N HIS A 131 -7.87 8.75 4.55
CA HIS A 131 -8.93 8.26 3.65
C HIS A 131 -9.23 6.78 3.90
N ILE A 132 -8.21 5.93 4.02
CA ILE A 132 -8.37 4.50 4.33
C ILE A 132 -9.07 4.28 5.68
N LEU A 133 -8.68 5.03 6.72
CA LEU A 133 -9.34 4.93 8.03
C LEU A 133 -10.82 5.30 7.95
N LYS A 134 -11.15 6.35 7.19
CA LYS A 134 -12.53 6.77 6.94
C LYS A 134 -13.33 5.70 6.18
N GLU A 135 -12.80 5.18 5.08
CA GLU A 135 -13.44 4.10 4.32
C GLU A 135 -13.62 2.84 5.16
N ASN A 136 -12.62 2.51 5.98
CA ASN A 136 -12.68 1.38 6.90
C ASN A 136 -13.58 1.62 8.13
N LYS A 137 -14.20 2.81 8.25
CA LYS A 137 -15.02 3.20 9.40
C LYS A 137 -14.29 2.98 10.74
N TYR A 138 -12.98 3.20 10.74
CA TYR A 138 -12.15 2.99 11.91
C TYR A 138 -12.55 4.01 12.99
N LYS A 139 -12.80 3.52 14.21
CA LYS A 139 -13.09 4.34 15.38
C LYS A 139 -11.89 4.29 16.30
N ILE A 140 -11.43 5.45 16.76
CA ILE A 140 -10.51 5.52 17.89
C ILE A 140 -11.35 5.17 19.12
N VAL A 141 -11.04 4.03 19.73
CA VAL A 141 -11.67 3.56 20.97
C VAL A 141 -10.77 3.95 22.13
#